data_AF-A0A3C0KYF5-F1
#
_entry.id   AF-A0A3C0KYF5-F1
#
_cell.length_a   1.000
_cell.length_b   1.000
_cell.length_c   1.000
_cell.angle_alpha   90.00
_cell.angle_beta   90.00
_cell.angle_gamma   90.00
#
_symmetry.space_group_name_H-M   'P 1'
#
loop_
_entity.id
_entity.type
_entity.pdbx_description
1 polymer ?
#
loop_
_entity_poly.entity_id
_entity_poly.type
_entity_poly.pdbx_seq_one_letter_code
_entity_poly.pdbx_strand_id
1 'polypeptide(L)'
;MTQPIFEIRDYTIAQPDYAAYKTWAEDLAGPWLKANLNVLEFWMDAGIEAEVAGTDPKVSPHGQANVCWIIQWESMDERKANATWTSAPEWQAIWAKHPNPNAYLHMNARFMTAVG
;
A
#
# COMPACT_ATOMS: atom_id res chain seq x y z
N MET A 1 -15.22 10.49 -21.08
CA MET A 1 -14.42 10.44 -19.84
C MET A 1 -14.16 8.97 -19.55
N THR A 2 -12.90 8.56 -19.40
CA THR A 2 -12.56 7.20 -18.97
C THR A 2 -12.90 7.06 -17.50
N GLN A 3 -13.40 5.90 -17.09
CA GLN A 3 -13.64 5.62 -15.68
C GLN A 3 -12.28 5.47 -14.97
N PRO A 4 -12.06 6.16 -13.84
CA PRO A 4 -10.81 6.04 -13.10
C PRO A 4 -10.64 4.62 -12.56
N ILE A 5 -9.38 4.23 -12.33
CA ILE A 5 -9.01 2.99 -11.66
C ILE A 5 -8.47 3.29 -10.27
N PHE A 6 -8.68 2.35 -9.36
CA PHE A 6 -8.17 2.40 -7.99
C PHE A 6 -7.13 1.28 -7.84
N GLU A 7 -5.86 1.67 -7.64
CA GLU A 7 -4.78 0.76 -7.29
C GLU A 7 -4.81 0.55 -5.77
N ILE A 8 -5.27 -0.63 -5.35
CA ILE A 8 -5.30 -1.05 -3.95
C ILE A 8 -4.06 -1.91 -3.71
N ARG A 9 -3.23 -1.50 -2.76
CA ARG A 9 -1.97 -2.16 -2.43
C ARG A 9 -2.05 -2.69 -1.02
N ASP A 10 -1.97 -4.00 -0.87
CA ASP A 10 -1.97 -4.68 0.42
C ASP A 10 -0.58 -5.29 0.65
N TYR A 11 0.02 -4.98 1.80
CA TYR A 11 1.30 -5.56 2.22
C TYR A 11 1.16 -6.34 3.51
N THR A 12 1.94 -7.40 3.61
CA THR A 12 2.16 -8.14 4.86
C THR A 12 3.59 -7.90 5.30
N ILE A 13 3.77 -7.04 6.30
CA ILE A 13 5.05 -6.76 6.94
C ILE A 13 5.29 -7.78 8.06
N ALA A 14 6.51 -8.30 8.17
CA ALA A 14 6.89 -9.24 9.21
C ALA A 14 6.63 -8.64 10.60
N GLN A 15 6.04 -9.44 11.50
CA GLN A 15 5.62 -8.97 12.81
C GLN A 15 6.73 -8.34 13.66
N PRO A 16 7.98 -8.86 13.67
CA PRO A 16 9.08 -8.22 14.39
C PRO A 16 9.41 -6.80 13.92
N ASP A 17 9.14 -6.50 12.65
CA ASP A 17 9.46 -5.21 12.01
C ASP A 17 8.27 -4.25 11.96
N TYR A 18 7.05 -4.74 12.20
CA TYR A 18 5.80 -4.01 11.97
C TYR A 18 5.71 -2.71 12.78
N ALA A 19 6.10 -2.71 14.05
CA ALA A 19 6.04 -1.51 14.88
C ALA A 19 6.91 -0.36 14.34
N ALA A 20 8.16 -0.67 13.96
CA ALA A 20 9.07 0.31 13.37
C ALA A 20 8.59 0.76 11.98
N TYR A 21 8.06 -0.18 11.18
CA TYR A 21 7.45 0.13 9.90
C TYR A 21 6.29 1.11 10.05
N LYS A 22 5.38 0.86 11.01
CA LYS A 22 4.21 1.69 11.26
C LYS A 22 4.61 3.13 11.58
N THR A 23 5.58 3.34 12.47
CA THR A 23 6.10 4.68 12.75
C THR A 23 6.67 5.35 11.49
N TRP A 24 7.50 4.65 10.71
CA TRP A 24 8.03 5.19 9.46
C TRP A 24 6.91 5.53 8.45
N ALA A 25 5.89 4.68 8.36
CA ALA A 25 4.76 4.87 7.46
C ALA A 25 3.91 6.08 7.86
N GLU A 26 3.60 6.23 9.15
CA GLU A 26 2.77 7.31 9.68
C GLU A 26 3.50 8.67 9.65
N ASP A 27 4.79 8.69 10.03
CA ASP A 27 5.53 9.94 10.21
C ASP A 27 6.16 10.47 8.92
N LEU A 28 6.52 9.58 7.99
CA LEU A 28 7.33 9.94 6.82
C LEU A 28 6.65 9.56 5.49
N ALA A 29 6.35 8.28 5.30
CA ALA A 29 5.93 7.79 3.99
C ALA A 29 4.51 8.25 3.62
N GLY A 30 3.55 8.01 4.49
CA GLY A 30 2.13 8.36 4.30
C GLY A 30 1.91 9.84 4.01
N PRO A 31 2.46 10.78 4.81
CA PRO A 31 2.33 12.20 4.55
C PRO A 31 2.88 12.63 3.18
N TRP A 32 4.07 12.13 2.79
CA TRP A 32 4.64 12.45 1.48
C TRP A 32 3.81 11.87 0.33
N LEU A 33 3.37 10.62 0.44
CA LEU A 33 2.54 9.97 -0.59
C LEU A 33 1.21 10.72 -0.78
N LYS A 34 0.53 11.11 0.30
CA LYS A 34 -0.71 11.90 0.24
C LYS A 34 -0.52 13.30 -0.34
N ALA A 35 0.67 13.90 -0.15
CA ALA A 35 0.97 15.22 -0.70
C ALA A 35 1.34 15.20 -2.20
N ASN A 36 1.85 14.08 -2.71
CA ASN A 36 2.43 13.99 -4.05
C ASN A 36 1.64 13.11 -5.02
N LEU A 37 0.75 12.27 -4.53
CA LEU A 37 -0.07 11.36 -5.32
C LEU A 37 -1.54 11.50 -4.91
N ASN A 38 -2.46 11.05 -5.76
CA ASN A 38 -3.89 10.99 -5.43
C ASN A 38 -4.21 9.75 -4.57
N VAL A 39 -3.59 9.69 -3.38
CA VAL A 39 -3.87 8.66 -2.37
C VAL A 39 -5.20 8.97 -1.72
N LEU A 40 -6.16 8.05 -1.84
CA LEU A 40 -7.43 8.18 -1.15
C LEU A 40 -7.23 7.94 0.35
N GLU A 41 -6.61 6.81 0.69
CA GLU A 41 -6.27 6.50 2.07
C GLU A 41 -5.06 5.57 2.20
N PHE A 42 -4.48 5.58 3.40
CA PHE A 42 -3.38 4.71 3.82
C PHE A 42 -3.71 4.22 5.24
N TRP A 43 -3.95 2.92 5.37
CA TRP A 43 -4.33 2.25 6.60
C TRP A 43 -3.24 1.31 7.10
N MET A 44 -3.14 1.26 8.42
CA MET A 44 -2.31 0.35 9.18
C MET A 44 -3.24 -0.58 9.97
N ASP A 45 -2.87 -1.85 10.09
CA ASP A 45 -3.61 -2.78 10.95
C ASP A 45 -3.75 -2.26 12.39
N ALA A 46 -4.95 -2.50 12.93
CA ALA A 46 -5.37 -2.14 14.27
C ALA A 46 -5.15 -3.28 15.29
N GLY A 47 -4.57 -4.41 14.88
CA GLY A 47 -4.38 -5.59 15.71
C GLY A 47 -5.68 -6.36 15.96
N ILE A 48 -6.66 -6.19 15.07
CA ILE A 48 -7.95 -6.87 15.14
C ILE A 48 -7.88 -8.08 14.22
N GLU A 49 -8.28 -9.25 14.72
CA GLU A 49 -8.30 -10.47 13.92
C GLU A 49 -9.20 -10.31 12.69
N ALA A 50 -8.67 -10.64 11.52
CA ALA A 50 -9.40 -10.52 10.28
C ALA A 50 -10.48 -11.61 10.15
N GLU A 51 -11.69 -11.20 9.79
CA GLU A 51 -12.76 -12.13 9.46
C GLU A 51 -12.55 -12.70 8.04
N VAL A 52 -12.32 -14.01 7.95
CA VAL A 52 -12.15 -14.71 6.66
C VAL A 52 -13.25 -15.76 6.51
N ALA A 53 -14.07 -15.60 5.47
CA ALA A 53 -15.21 -16.47 5.19
C ALA A 53 -15.37 -16.73 3.67
N GLY A 54 -16.36 -17.55 3.29
CA GLY A 54 -16.65 -17.92 1.90
C GLY A 54 -16.57 -19.44 1.66
N THR A 55 -16.76 -19.87 0.42
CA THR A 55 -16.78 -21.31 0.07
C THR A 55 -15.39 -21.92 -0.12
N ASP A 56 -14.36 -21.10 -0.36
CA ASP A 56 -12.97 -21.56 -0.50
C ASP A 56 -11.97 -20.46 -0.10
N PRO A 57 -11.89 -20.09 1.18
CA PRO A 57 -10.99 -19.03 1.62
C PRO A 57 -9.53 -19.47 1.48
N LYS A 58 -8.73 -18.68 0.73
CA LYS A 58 -7.28 -18.87 0.60
C LYS A 58 -6.56 -17.75 1.33
N VAL A 59 -6.03 -18.06 2.52
CA VAL A 59 -5.20 -17.14 3.29
C VAL A 59 -3.74 -17.44 3.00
N SER A 60 -2.93 -16.39 2.83
CA SER A 60 -1.47 -16.54 2.74
C SER A 60 -0.94 -17.25 4.01
N PRO A 61 0.14 -18.03 3.92
CA PRO A 61 0.83 -18.55 5.12
C PRO A 61 1.26 -17.45 6.11
N HIS A 62 1.35 -16.20 5.65
CA HIS A 62 1.68 -15.03 6.45
C HIS A 62 0.45 -14.29 7.01
N GLY A 63 -0.76 -14.82 6.83
CA GLY A 63 -2.00 -14.19 7.27
C GLY A 63 -2.56 -13.15 6.29
N GLN A 64 -3.35 -12.22 6.82
CA GLN A 64 -3.88 -11.10 6.06
C GLN A 64 -2.87 -9.94 6.00
N ALA A 65 -3.07 -9.02 5.05
CA ALA A 65 -2.25 -7.82 4.98
C ALA A 65 -2.42 -6.95 6.23
N ASN A 66 -1.32 -6.38 6.73
CA ASN A 66 -1.31 -5.47 7.87
C ASN A 66 -1.04 -4.01 7.46
N VAL A 67 -0.95 -3.76 6.16
CA VAL A 67 -0.84 -2.43 5.54
C VAL A 67 -1.72 -2.41 4.30
N CYS A 68 -2.50 -1.36 4.12
CA CYS A 68 -3.31 -1.15 2.92
C CYS A 68 -3.27 0.31 2.50
N TRP A 69 -3.13 0.59 1.21
CA TRP A 69 -3.27 1.95 0.70
C TRP A 69 -3.84 1.97 -0.70
N ILE A 70 -4.58 3.03 -1.03
CA ILE A 70 -5.33 3.16 -2.27
C ILE A 70 -4.92 4.43 -3.00
N ILE A 71 -4.54 4.29 -4.27
CA ILE A 71 -4.25 5.41 -5.17
C ILE A 71 -5.27 5.40 -6.30
N GLN A 72 -5.86 6.56 -6.59
CA GLN A 72 -6.70 6.72 -7.76
C GLN A 72 -5.87 7.22 -8.95
N TRP A 73 -6.05 6.56 -10.09
CA TRP A 73 -5.48 6.93 -11.38
C TRP A 73 -6.61 7.14 -12.40
N GLU A 74 -6.40 8.04 -13.37
CA GLU A 74 -7.29 8.23 -14.51
C GLU A 74 -7.31 7.00 -15.44
N SER A 75 -6.18 6.29 -15.54
CA SER A 75 -6.04 5.09 -16.36
C SER A 75 -4.80 4.26 -16.01
N MET A 76 -4.70 3.04 -16.54
CA MET A 76 -3.48 2.23 -16.42
C MET A 76 -2.27 2.84 -17.15
N ASP A 77 -2.49 3.60 -18.22
CA ASP A 77 -1.40 4.24 -18.96
C ASP A 77 -0.84 5.44 -18.18
N GLU A 78 -1.72 6.22 -17.57
CA GLU A 78 -1.34 7.30 -16.65
C GLU A 78 -0.60 6.76 -15.42
N ARG A 79 -1.07 5.65 -14.82
CA ARG A 79 -0.36 4.94 -13.76
C ARG A 79 1.05 4.49 -14.17
N LYS A 80 1.23 3.97 -15.39
CA LYS A 80 2.55 3.54 -15.90
C LYS A 80 3.46 4.73 -16.14
N ALA A 81 2.94 5.81 -16.72
CA ALA A 81 3.71 7.02 -16.97
C ALA A 81 4.19 7.68 -15.67
N ASN A 82 3.36 7.63 -14.62
CA ASN A 82 3.70 8.20 -13.31
C ASN A 82 4.53 7.28 -12.43
N ALA A 83 4.82 6.03 -12.82
CA ALA A 83 5.61 5.09 -12.00
C ALA A 83 7.03 5.60 -11.64
N THR A 84 7.49 6.68 -12.27
CA THR A 84 8.75 7.36 -11.99
C THR A 84 8.76 8.12 -10.66
N TRP A 85 7.60 8.32 -10.00
CA TRP A 85 7.54 8.98 -8.68
C TRP A 85 8.43 8.28 -7.65
N THR A 86 8.63 6.96 -7.77
CA THR A 86 9.53 6.21 -6.88
C THR A 86 10.99 6.62 -7.03
N SER A 87 11.37 7.29 -8.12
CA SER A 87 12.72 7.81 -8.34
C SER A 87 12.87 9.28 -7.91
N ALA A 88 11.81 9.91 -7.40
CA ALA A 88 11.89 11.27 -6.86
C ALA A 88 12.93 11.32 -5.71
N PRO A 89 13.86 12.29 -5.70
CA PRO A 89 14.89 12.38 -4.66
C PRO A 89 14.32 12.44 -3.23
N GLU A 90 13.20 13.14 -3.05
CA GLU A 90 12.51 13.24 -1.76
C GLU A 90 11.99 11.88 -1.29
N TRP A 91 11.35 11.13 -2.19
CA TRP A 91 10.91 9.78 -1.89
C TRP A 91 12.08 8.85 -1.59
N GLN A 92 13.17 8.92 -2.36
CA GLN A 92 14.38 8.14 -2.10
C GLN A 92 14.98 8.45 -0.72
N ALA A 93 14.95 9.71 -0.28
CA ALA A 93 15.41 10.10 1.04
C ALA A 93 14.50 9.58 2.17
N ILE A 94 13.19 9.49 1.95
CA ILE A 94 12.23 8.85 2.88
C ILE A 94 12.44 7.33 2.90
N TRP A 95 12.58 6.72 1.74
CA TRP A 95 12.83 5.28 1.59
C TRP A 95 14.15 4.84 2.21
N ALA A 96 15.20 5.66 2.14
CA ALA A 96 16.48 5.39 2.80
C ALA A 96 16.35 5.27 4.33
N LYS A 97 15.29 5.81 4.92
CA LYS A 97 14.97 5.70 6.36
C LYS A 97 14.06 4.50 6.67
N HIS A 98 13.69 3.70 5.67
CA HIS A 98 12.84 2.53 5.87
C HIS A 98 13.55 1.54 6.82
N PRO A 99 12.86 1.05 7.87
CA PRO A 99 13.52 0.30 8.95
C PRO A 99 14.10 -1.04 8.46
N ASN A 100 13.38 -1.75 7.59
CA ASN A 100 13.86 -3.01 7.02
C ASN A 100 13.17 -3.32 5.66
N PRO A 101 13.84 -3.06 4.52
CA PRO A 101 13.27 -3.36 3.19
C PRO A 101 12.97 -4.84 2.93
N ASN A 102 13.53 -5.76 3.72
CA ASN A 102 13.28 -7.20 3.59
C ASN A 102 12.09 -7.68 4.44
N ALA A 103 11.42 -6.78 5.18
CA ALA A 103 10.29 -7.13 6.03
C ALA A 103 8.99 -7.41 5.25
N TYR A 104 8.94 -7.11 3.95
CA TYR A 104 7.78 -7.36 3.10
C TYR A 104 7.67 -8.86 2.80
N LEU A 105 6.79 -9.57 3.51
CA LEU A 105 6.51 -10.99 3.32
C LEU A 105 5.61 -11.24 2.10
N HIS A 106 4.70 -10.31 1.82
CA HIS A 106 3.82 -10.36 0.66
C HIS A 106 3.47 -8.93 0.25
N MET A 107 3.49 -8.66 -1.06
CA MET A 107 2.99 -7.43 -1.66
C MET A 107 2.06 -7.77 -2.81
N ASN A 108 0.84 -7.22 -2.79
CA ASN A 108 -0.07 -7.29 -3.93
C ASN A 108 -0.42 -5.86 -4.41
N ALA A 109 -0.86 -5.78 -5.66
CA ALA A 109 -1.53 -4.60 -6.20
C ALA A 109 -2.74 -5.08 -6.99
N ARG A 110 -3.91 -4.57 -6.64
CA ARG A 110 -5.19 -4.86 -7.30
C ARG A 110 -5.66 -3.59 -7.97
N PHE A 111 -6.25 -3.72 -9.16
CA PHE A 111 -6.76 -2.58 -9.92
C PHE A 111 -8.27 -2.77 -10.09
N MET A 112 -9.04 -1.81 -9.60
CA MET A 112 -10.50 -1.90 -9.56
C MET A 112 -11.13 -0.65 -10.15
N THR A 113 -12.38 -0.75 -10.59
CA THR A 113 -13.23 0.40 -10.91
C THR A 113 -14.35 0.48 -9.89
N ALA A 114 -14.77 1.70 -9.54
CA ALA A 114 -15.91 1.88 -8.64
C ALA A 114 -17.22 1.51 -9.35
N VAL A 115 -18.08 0.73 -8.68
CA VAL A 115 -19.44 0.45 -9.14
C VAL A 115 -20.38 1.53 -8.61
N GLY A 116 -21.28 2.02 -9.44
CA GLY A 116 -22.37 2.94 -9.10
C GLY A 116 -23.69 2.40 -9.62
#